data_AF-A0A954N191-F1
#
_entry.id   AF-A0A954N191-F1
#
_cell.length_a   1.000
_cell.length_b   1.000
_cell.length_c   1.000
_cell.angle_alpha   90.00
_cell.angle_beta   90.00
_cell.angle_gamma   90.00
#
_symmetry.space_group_name_H-M   'P 1'
#
loop_
_entity.id
_entity.type
_entity.pdbx_description
1 polymer ?
#
loop_
_entity_poly.entity_id
_entity_poly.type
_entity_poly.pdbx_seq_one_letter_code
_entity_poly.pdbx_strand_id
1 'polypeptide(L)'
;LEVVYDASLEIRGSIVFSTMLVILVFIPLFALHGIEGRLFAPLGVAYIVSILASLIVSLTVTPVLGSLMLGNTRAVEREHDGLLLRMLKGIATPIIRLSCHPFINTVALLLVVAAVGGSALLLTRLGNDFLPPFDEGVAQVNVFLPPGSSLEQSNRVSEMVDTAFRRHFQDKEHPKGLVQSFVRRSGRAEMDEHAEGVNVTEYVVTLNPESGVSRADALATLRGELKEIPGIEYEAEQPIAHLISHMLTGVTAQIAIKIYGDDLDVLRQKSQEIKSAIQNVPGMAPPVVEPQQLIPQLRIELDRERLAQYGVTPGFVNEFIQTAMHGTEVSSILDGQRKFDLVVRLDDRYRTDFANLHRLSL
;
A
#
# COMPACT_ATOMS: atom_id res chain seq x y z
N LEU A 1 40.67 -41.06 1.07
CA LEU A 1 40.86 -39.87 1.95
C LEU A 1 41.75 -38.84 1.25
N GLU A 2 42.95 -39.20 0.81
CA GLU A 2 43.89 -38.33 0.07
C GLU A 2 43.26 -37.67 -1.17
N VAL A 3 42.65 -38.46 -2.07
CA VAL A 3 41.94 -37.94 -3.27
C VAL A 3 40.84 -36.91 -2.95
N VAL A 4 40.10 -37.10 -1.84
CA VAL A 4 39.03 -36.17 -1.43
C VAL A 4 39.62 -34.88 -0.85
N TYR A 5 40.74 -35.00 -0.14
CA TYR A 5 41.47 -33.86 0.41
C TYR A 5 42.08 -33.00 -0.70
N ASP A 6 42.76 -33.61 -1.67
CA ASP A 6 43.39 -32.90 -2.79
C ASP A 6 42.34 -32.23 -3.68
N ALA A 7 41.25 -32.94 -4.01
CA ALA A 7 40.13 -32.37 -4.75
C ALA A 7 39.47 -31.19 -4.00
N SER A 8 39.35 -31.29 -2.67
CA SER A 8 38.83 -30.20 -1.84
C SER A 8 39.78 -29.00 -1.84
N LEU A 9 41.09 -29.22 -1.76
CA LEU A 9 42.10 -28.16 -1.76
C LEU A 9 42.10 -27.37 -3.08
N GLU A 10 42.01 -28.07 -4.21
CA GLU A 10 42.02 -27.46 -5.55
C GLU A 10 40.88 -26.44 -5.73
N ILE A 11 39.68 -26.79 -5.25
CA ILE A 11 38.47 -25.99 -5.46
C ILE A 11 38.22 -24.99 -4.32
N ARG A 12 38.81 -25.21 -3.13
CA ARG A 12 38.58 -24.39 -1.92
C ARG A 12 38.77 -22.89 -2.16
N GLY A 13 39.87 -22.51 -2.80
CA GLY A 13 40.15 -21.10 -3.10
C GLY A 13 39.05 -20.49 -3.98
N SER A 14 38.68 -21.18 -5.06
CA SER A 14 37.65 -20.72 -5.99
C SER A 14 36.29 -20.54 -5.30
N ILE A 15 35.85 -21.48 -4.45
CA ILE A 15 34.59 -21.36 -3.71
C ILE A 15 34.61 -20.15 -2.77
N VAL A 16 35.68 -19.96 -1.99
CA VAL A 16 35.79 -18.83 -1.06
C VAL A 16 35.72 -17.49 -1.81
N PHE A 17 36.50 -17.32 -2.89
CA PHE A 17 36.48 -16.09 -3.69
C PHE A 17 35.11 -15.85 -4.32
N SER A 18 34.47 -16.89 -4.84
CA SER A 18 33.15 -16.80 -5.47
C SER A 18 32.09 -16.38 -4.44
N THR A 19 32.11 -16.99 -3.25
CA THR A 19 31.23 -16.60 -2.13
C THR A 19 31.45 -15.16 -1.70
N MET A 20 32.70 -14.71 -1.57
CA MET A 20 33.00 -13.32 -1.19
C MET A 20 32.50 -12.32 -2.24
N LEU A 21 32.64 -12.64 -3.53
CA LEU A 21 32.12 -11.81 -4.62
C LEU A 21 30.59 -11.73 -4.56
N VAL A 22 29.92 -12.86 -4.32
CA VAL A 22 28.46 -12.86 -4.12
C VAL A 22 28.07 -11.95 -2.96
N ILE A 23 28.75 -12.04 -1.80
CA ILE A 23 28.48 -11.14 -0.66
C ILE A 23 28.70 -9.68 -1.05
N LEU A 24 29.78 -9.37 -1.78
CA LEU A 24 30.10 -8.00 -2.22
C LEU A 24 28.98 -7.40 -3.08
N VAL A 25 28.36 -8.20 -3.96
CA VAL A 25 27.24 -7.77 -4.81
C VAL A 25 26.00 -7.37 -3.99
N PHE A 26 25.82 -7.92 -2.79
CA PHE A 26 24.71 -7.57 -1.90
C PHE A 26 24.99 -6.36 -1.00
N ILE A 27 26.25 -5.92 -0.85
CA ILE A 27 26.59 -4.76 0.01
C ILE A 27 25.84 -3.48 -0.38
N PRO A 28 25.70 -3.11 -1.67
CA PRO A 28 24.95 -1.91 -2.07
C PRO A 28 23.50 -1.88 -1.57
N LEU A 29 22.90 -3.04 -1.29
CA LEU A 29 21.54 -3.13 -0.76
C LEU A 29 21.37 -2.41 0.59
N PHE A 30 22.43 -2.42 1.42
CA PHE A 30 22.42 -1.75 2.73
C PHE A 30 22.59 -0.23 2.63
N ALA A 31 22.91 0.29 1.44
CA ALA A 31 22.92 1.72 1.19
C ALA A 31 21.53 2.28 0.83
N LEU A 32 20.51 1.42 0.66
CA LEU A 32 19.13 1.86 0.46
C LEU A 32 18.57 2.43 1.77
N HIS A 33 18.01 3.64 1.68
CA HIS A 33 17.38 4.31 2.80
C HIS A 33 15.85 4.19 2.70
N GLY A 34 15.13 4.61 3.75
CA GLY A 34 13.67 4.65 3.74
C GLY A 34 13.01 3.26 3.85
N ILE A 35 11.86 3.10 3.19
CA ILE A 35 11.06 1.87 3.26
C ILE A 35 11.73 0.72 2.50
N GLU A 36 12.32 1.00 1.34
CA GLU A 36 13.06 0.00 0.55
C GLU A 36 14.16 -0.67 1.38
N GLY A 37 14.97 0.14 2.08
CA GLY A 37 16.01 -0.38 2.96
C GLY A 37 15.45 -1.27 4.07
N ARG A 38 14.33 -0.88 4.68
CA ARG A 38 13.67 -1.70 5.73
C ARG A 38 13.10 -3.00 5.19
N LEU A 39 12.61 -3.00 3.95
CA LEU A 39 12.04 -4.19 3.30
C LEU A 39 13.14 -5.16 2.84
N PHE A 40 14.22 -4.63 2.24
CA PHE A 40 15.24 -5.44 1.59
C PHE A 40 16.46 -5.77 2.46
N ALA A 41 16.80 -4.95 3.47
CA ALA A 41 17.96 -5.24 4.33
C ALA A 41 17.84 -6.58 5.07
N PRO A 42 16.69 -6.98 5.65
CA PRO A 42 16.55 -8.29 6.28
C PRO A 42 16.78 -9.44 5.30
N LEU A 43 16.33 -9.30 4.05
CA LEU A 43 16.57 -10.28 2.99
C LEU A 43 18.07 -10.40 2.67
N GLY A 44 18.77 -9.28 2.56
CA GLY A 44 20.23 -9.24 2.36
C GLY A 44 20.99 -9.92 3.50
N VAL A 45 20.62 -9.62 4.77
CA VAL A 45 21.23 -10.27 5.94
C VAL A 45 21.00 -11.78 5.91
N ALA A 46 19.76 -12.23 5.69
CA ALA A 46 19.44 -13.65 5.64
C ALA A 46 20.25 -14.38 4.56
N TYR A 47 20.39 -13.78 3.38
CA TYR A 47 21.15 -14.35 2.28
C TYR A 47 22.66 -14.44 2.58
N ILE A 48 23.27 -13.36 3.06
CA ILE A 48 24.70 -13.32 3.41
C ILE A 48 25.02 -14.34 4.51
N VAL A 49 24.21 -14.37 5.57
CA VAL A 49 24.38 -15.34 6.67
C VAL A 49 24.23 -16.77 6.16
N SER A 50 23.24 -17.04 5.31
CA SER A 50 23.01 -18.37 4.73
C SER A 50 24.18 -18.83 3.85
N ILE A 51 24.74 -17.94 3.03
CA ILE A 51 25.88 -18.27 2.17
C ILE A 51 27.16 -18.44 2.99
N LEU A 52 27.38 -17.63 4.02
CA LEU A 52 28.52 -17.82 4.94
C LEU A 52 28.42 -19.16 5.68
N ALA A 53 27.23 -19.51 6.17
CA ALA A 53 26.98 -20.82 6.77
C ALA A 53 27.20 -21.95 5.75
N SER A 54 26.71 -21.80 4.53
CA SER A 54 26.93 -22.74 3.42
C SER A 54 28.42 -22.90 3.09
N LEU A 55 29.20 -21.82 3.12
CA LEU A 55 30.66 -21.88 2.93
C LEU A 55 31.32 -22.71 4.04
N ILE A 56 30.95 -22.48 5.31
CA ILE A 56 31.45 -23.26 6.43
C ILE A 56 31.13 -24.74 6.23
N VAL A 57 29.88 -25.07 5.90
CA VAL A 57 29.42 -26.46 5.63
C VAL A 57 30.18 -27.07 4.46
N SER A 58 30.36 -26.33 3.37
CA SER A 58 31.07 -26.77 2.16
C SER A 58 32.54 -27.09 2.41
N LEU A 59 33.20 -26.35 3.30
CA LEU A 59 34.61 -26.56 3.63
C LEU A 59 34.85 -27.62 4.71
N THR A 60 33.84 -27.91 5.55
CA THR A 60 34.01 -28.78 6.71
C THR A 60 33.21 -30.08 6.57
N VAL A 61 31.89 -29.98 6.47
CA VAL A 61 30.96 -31.11 6.51
C VAL A 61 30.95 -31.85 5.17
N THR A 62 30.88 -31.14 4.05
CA THR A 62 30.77 -31.75 2.71
C THR A 62 31.94 -32.68 2.36
N PRO A 63 33.22 -32.32 2.59
CA PRO A 63 34.33 -33.21 2.29
C PRO A 63 34.36 -34.44 3.21
N VAL A 64 33.98 -34.27 4.49
CA VAL A 64 33.89 -35.37 5.46
C VAL A 64 32.80 -36.34 5.05
N LEU A 65 31.58 -35.87 4.77
CA LEU A 65 30.49 -36.70 4.28
C LEU A 65 30.84 -37.37 2.95
N GLY A 66 31.49 -36.65 2.04
CA GLY A 66 32.01 -37.20 0.79
C GLY A 66 32.96 -38.37 1.05
N SER A 67 33.91 -38.22 1.97
CA SER A 67 34.85 -39.30 2.32
C SER A 67 34.18 -40.53 2.92
N LEU A 68 33.12 -40.35 3.73
CA LEU A 68 32.39 -41.43 4.38
C LEU A 68 31.46 -42.17 3.42
N MET A 69 30.77 -41.45 2.52
CA MET A 69 29.76 -42.01 1.63
C MET A 69 30.36 -42.56 0.32
N LEU A 70 31.39 -41.90 -0.23
CA LEU A 70 32.04 -42.31 -1.48
C LEU A 70 33.15 -43.34 -1.26
N GLY A 71 33.68 -43.47 -0.03
CA GLY A 71 34.79 -44.38 0.27
C GLY A 71 34.48 -45.87 0.05
N ASN A 72 33.21 -46.29 0.06
CA ASN A 72 32.79 -47.69 -0.01
C ASN A 72 31.91 -48.04 -1.24
N THR A 73 31.81 -47.16 -2.23
CA THR A 73 30.92 -47.37 -3.38
C THR A 73 31.68 -47.97 -4.58
N ARG A 74 31.33 -49.22 -4.98
CA ARG A 74 31.81 -49.91 -6.20
C ARG A 74 31.53 -49.16 -7.52
N ALA A 75 30.80 -48.06 -7.47
CA ALA A 75 30.53 -47.19 -8.62
C ALA A 75 31.76 -46.35 -9.02
N VAL A 76 32.68 -46.09 -8.10
CA VAL A 76 33.92 -45.31 -8.38
C VAL A 76 34.95 -46.17 -9.14
N GLU A 77 34.89 -47.50 -9.04
CA GLU A 77 35.80 -48.43 -9.74
C GLU A 77 35.42 -48.68 -11.20
N ARG A 78 34.23 -48.25 -11.65
CA ARG A 78 33.78 -48.39 -13.05
C ARG A 78 34.00 -47.06 -13.78
N GLU A 79 35.07 -46.96 -14.55
CA GLU A 79 35.37 -45.87 -15.51
C GLU A 79 34.34 -45.70 -16.65
N HIS A 80 33.13 -46.27 -16.53
CA HIS A 80 32.15 -46.23 -17.60
C HIS A 80 31.16 -45.09 -17.37
N ASP A 81 31.20 -44.09 -18.26
CA ASP A 81 30.18 -43.07 -18.37
C ASP A 81 28.79 -43.75 -18.46
N GLY A 82 27.86 -43.36 -17.58
CA GLY A 82 26.47 -43.77 -17.69
C GLY A 82 25.88 -43.37 -19.04
N LEU A 83 24.85 -44.07 -19.51
CA LEU A 83 24.21 -43.81 -20.81
C LEU A 83 23.82 -42.34 -20.99
N LEU A 84 23.28 -41.71 -19.95
CA LEU A 84 22.91 -40.29 -19.94
C LEU A 84 24.13 -39.36 -20.04
N LEU A 85 25.20 -39.64 -19.27
CA LEU A 85 26.42 -38.84 -19.34
C LEU A 85 27.09 -38.96 -20.72
N ARG A 86 27.07 -40.16 -21.32
CA ARG A 86 27.58 -40.40 -22.66
C ARG A 86 26.77 -39.66 -23.73
N MET A 87 25.44 -39.62 -23.61
CA MET A 87 24.58 -38.80 -24.49
C MET A 87 24.87 -37.31 -24.34
N LEU A 88 24.97 -36.80 -23.10
CA LEU A 88 25.29 -35.39 -22.83
C LEU A 88 26.67 -35.01 -23.37
N LYS A 89 27.70 -35.85 -23.14
CA LYS A 89 29.04 -35.65 -23.74
C LYS A 89 28.98 -35.72 -25.26
N GLY A 90 28.17 -36.62 -25.82
CA GLY A 90 27.94 -36.72 -27.27
C GLY A 90 27.35 -35.45 -27.89
N ILE A 91 26.54 -34.71 -27.14
CA ILE A 91 25.97 -33.41 -27.56
C ILE A 91 26.93 -32.25 -27.27
N ALA A 92 27.57 -32.24 -26.10
CA ALA A 92 28.45 -31.14 -25.68
C ALA A 92 29.76 -31.10 -26.48
N THR A 93 30.35 -32.26 -26.78
CA THR A 93 31.64 -32.36 -27.50
C THR A 93 31.61 -31.67 -28.88
N PRO A 94 30.63 -31.93 -29.77
CA PRO A 94 30.57 -31.24 -31.05
C PRO A 94 30.32 -29.73 -30.88
N ILE A 95 29.51 -29.31 -29.89
CA ILE A 95 29.27 -27.88 -29.61
C ILE A 95 30.56 -27.17 -29.17
N ILE A 96 31.35 -27.78 -28.27
CA ILE A 96 32.63 -27.23 -27.83
C ILE A 96 33.60 -27.14 -29.02
N ARG A 97 33.71 -28.19 -29.83
CA ARG A 97 34.55 -28.16 -31.05
C ARG A 97 34.11 -27.09 -32.04
N LEU A 98 32.80 -26.91 -32.21
CA LEU A 98 32.22 -25.88 -33.06
C LEU A 98 32.56 -24.46 -32.53
N SER A 99 32.55 -24.27 -31.21
CA SER A 99 32.90 -23.00 -30.55
C SER A 99 34.38 -22.61 -30.75
N CYS A 100 35.27 -23.58 -30.96
CA CYS A 100 36.67 -23.30 -31.25
C CYS A 100 36.92 -22.86 -32.71
N HIS A 101 35.91 -22.94 -33.59
CA HIS A 101 36.07 -22.54 -34.98
C HIS A 101 36.02 -21.01 -35.11
N PRO A 102 37.06 -20.35 -35.66
CA PRO A 102 37.21 -18.89 -35.58
C PRO A 102 36.04 -18.13 -36.25
N PHE A 103 35.52 -18.63 -37.37
CA PHE A 103 34.34 -18.05 -38.03
C PHE A 103 33.09 -18.10 -37.14
N ILE A 104 32.87 -19.23 -36.46
CA ILE A 104 31.68 -19.44 -35.63
C ILE A 104 31.78 -18.62 -34.36
N ASN A 105 32.96 -18.51 -33.77
CA ASN A 105 33.20 -17.65 -32.62
C ASN A 105 32.92 -16.17 -32.94
N THR A 106 33.36 -15.68 -34.10
CA THR A 106 33.07 -14.30 -34.52
C THR A 106 31.57 -14.07 -34.73
N VAL A 107 30.87 -15.00 -35.38
CA VAL A 107 29.42 -14.93 -35.58
C VAL A 107 28.67 -15.00 -34.24
N ALA A 108 29.08 -15.91 -33.34
CA ALA A 108 28.51 -16.05 -32.01
C ALA A 108 28.72 -14.79 -31.17
N LEU A 109 29.92 -14.19 -31.22
CA LEU A 109 30.20 -12.91 -30.56
C LEU A 109 29.30 -11.79 -31.10
N LEU A 110 29.15 -11.69 -32.42
CA LEU A 110 28.26 -10.72 -33.06
C LEU A 110 26.80 -10.91 -32.63
N LEU A 111 26.33 -12.15 -32.56
CA LEU A 111 25.00 -12.49 -32.07
C LEU A 111 24.82 -12.15 -30.60
N VAL A 112 25.80 -12.43 -29.75
CA VAL A 112 25.76 -12.05 -28.32
C VAL A 112 25.73 -10.54 -28.18
N VAL A 113 26.57 -9.80 -28.90
CA VAL A 113 26.56 -8.33 -28.88
C VAL A 113 25.21 -7.79 -29.38
N ALA A 114 24.64 -8.37 -30.45
CA ALA A 114 23.33 -7.99 -30.95
C ALA A 114 22.21 -8.31 -29.94
N ALA A 115 22.29 -9.45 -29.24
CA ALA A 115 21.33 -9.84 -28.21
C ALA A 115 21.42 -8.93 -26.97
N VAL A 116 22.64 -8.59 -26.53
CA VAL A 116 22.88 -7.64 -25.43
C VAL A 116 22.39 -6.25 -25.82
N GLY A 117 22.70 -5.79 -27.05
CA GLY A 117 22.20 -4.51 -27.57
C GLY A 117 20.68 -4.47 -27.70
N GLY A 118 20.07 -5.57 -28.16
CA GLY A 118 18.62 -5.74 -28.20
C GLY A 118 17.99 -5.73 -26.81
N SER A 119 18.61 -6.40 -25.84
CA SER A 119 18.17 -6.38 -24.43
C SER A 119 18.27 -4.99 -23.82
N ALA A 120 19.35 -4.25 -24.10
CA ALA A 120 19.49 -2.86 -23.66
C ALA A 120 18.40 -1.95 -24.27
N LEU A 121 18.02 -2.17 -25.53
CA LEU A 121 16.91 -1.46 -26.17
C LEU A 121 15.54 -1.84 -25.57
N LEU A 122 15.36 -3.08 -25.13
CA LEU A 122 14.13 -3.49 -24.44
C LEU A 122 14.05 -2.89 -23.04
N LEU A 123 15.19 -2.76 -22.33
CA LEU A 123 15.25 -2.12 -21.02
C LEU A 123 14.79 -0.66 -21.07
N THR A 124 15.04 0.08 -22.16
CA THR A 124 14.54 1.46 -22.28
C THR A 124 13.03 1.57 -22.52
N ARG A 125 12.37 0.45 -22.83
CA ARG A 125 10.90 0.38 -23.00
C ARG A 125 10.19 -0.21 -21.79
N LEU A 126 10.92 -0.72 -20.80
CA LEU A 126 10.32 -1.28 -19.60
C LEU A 126 9.75 -0.14 -18.74
N GLY A 127 8.56 -0.37 -18.16
CA GLY A 127 8.01 0.53 -17.17
C GLY A 127 8.84 0.52 -15.89
N ASN A 128 8.81 1.63 -15.15
CA ASN A 128 9.45 1.74 -13.84
C ASN A 128 8.35 1.87 -12.78
N ASP A 129 8.29 0.90 -11.87
CA ASP A 129 7.44 0.96 -10.68
C ASP A 129 8.34 1.01 -9.43
N PHE A 130 7.88 1.72 -8.40
CA PHE A 130 8.61 1.85 -7.13
C PHE A 130 8.72 0.48 -6.42
N LEU A 131 7.58 -0.20 -6.29
CA LEU A 131 7.48 -1.57 -5.77
C LEU A 131 6.35 -2.28 -6.52
N PRO A 132 6.45 -3.60 -6.74
CA PRO A 132 5.31 -4.36 -7.22
C PRO A 132 4.14 -4.17 -6.24
N PRO A 133 2.91 -3.98 -6.72
CA PRO A 133 1.76 -3.83 -5.84
C PRO A 133 1.64 -5.08 -4.96
N PHE A 134 1.52 -4.87 -3.65
CA PHE A 134 1.24 -5.95 -2.71
C PHE A 134 -0.09 -6.62 -3.09
N ASP A 135 -0.22 -7.91 -2.81
CA ASP A 135 -1.53 -8.57 -2.80
C ASP A 135 -1.91 -8.81 -1.35
N GLU A 136 -2.81 -7.97 -0.84
CA GLU A 136 -3.21 -8.00 0.56
C GLU A 136 -4.46 -8.86 0.79
N GLY A 137 -5.11 -9.35 -0.27
CA GLY A 137 -6.41 -10.02 -0.19
C GLY A 137 -7.57 -9.10 0.27
N VAL A 138 -7.30 -7.82 0.44
CA VAL A 138 -8.24 -6.78 0.88
C VAL A 138 -8.11 -5.54 0.00
N ALA A 139 -9.22 -4.88 -0.25
CA ALA A 139 -9.29 -3.58 -0.91
C ALA A 139 -9.73 -2.52 0.10
N GLN A 140 -9.06 -1.37 0.09
CA GLN A 140 -9.52 -0.17 0.79
C GLN A 140 -10.27 0.71 -0.20
N VAL A 141 -11.52 1.03 0.08
CA VAL A 141 -12.32 1.95 -0.74
C VAL A 141 -12.67 3.18 0.08
N ASN A 142 -12.23 4.35 -0.37
CA ASN A 142 -12.55 5.61 0.27
C ASN A 142 -13.64 6.31 -0.54
N VAL A 143 -14.69 6.76 0.15
CA VAL A 143 -15.84 7.47 -0.41
C VAL A 143 -15.88 8.86 0.21
N PHE A 144 -15.79 9.88 -0.62
CA PHE A 144 -15.73 11.28 -0.23
C PHE A 144 -17.02 11.99 -0.61
N LEU A 145 -17.67 12.59 0.38
CA LEU A 145 -18.77 13.53 0.19
C LEU A 145 -18.28 14.97 0.24
N PRO A 146 -19.05 15.91 -0.34
CA PRO A 146 -18.75 17.35 -0.23
C PRO A 146 -18.53 17.77 1.23
N PRO A 147 -17.52 18.62 1.53
CA PRO A 147 -17.29 19.14 2.87
C PRO A 147 -18.54 19.78 3.46
N GLY A 148 -18.78 19.56 4.76
CA GLY A 148 -20.00 20.03 5.45
C GLY A 148 -21.19 19.08 5.34
N SER A 149 -21.06 17.95 4.64
CA SER A 149 -22.06 16.87 4.68
C SER A 149 -22.21 16.33 6.10
N SER A 150 -23.44 16.04 6.51
CA SER A 150 -23.73 15.48 7.84
C SER A 150 -23.35 14.00 7.92
N LEU A 151 -23.14 13.50 9.15
CA LEU A 151 -22.94 12.07 9.39
C LEU A 151 -24.16 11.24 8.93
N GLU A 152 -25.36 11.78 9.09
CA GLU A 152 -26.59 11.13 8.63
C GLU A 152 -26.61 10.97 7.10
N GLN A 153 -26.23 12.02 6.36
CA GLN A 153 -26.12 11.94 4.90
C GLN A 153 -25.02 10.96 4.47
N SER A 154 -23.91 10.94 5.21
CA SER A 154 -22.80 10.01 4.97
C SER A 154 -23.20 8.56 5.19
N ASN A 155 -24.01 8.28 6.22
CA ASN A 155 -24.62 6.98 6.44
C ASN A 155 -25.61 6.60 5.33
N ARG A 156 -26.44 7.54 4.88
CA ARG A 156 -27.41 7.28 3.80
C ARG A 156 -26.73 6.91 2.48
N VAL A 157 -25.67 7.64 2.11
CA VAL A 157 -24.87 7.31 0.93
C VAL A 157 -24.14 5.99 1.13
N SER A 158 -23.61 5.75 2.32
CA SER A 158 -22.97 4.48 2.66
C SER A 158 -23.90 3.28 2.54
N GLU A 159 -25.19 3.41 2.88
CA GLU A 159 -26.17 2.33 2.66
C GLU A 159 -26.35 1.98 1.16
N MET A 160 -26.21 2.96 0.27
CA MET A 160 -26.22 2.72 -1.17
C MET A 160 -24.96 1.94 -1.61
N VAL A 161 -23.79 2.31 -1.08
CA VAL A 161 -22.52 1.60 -1.30
C VAL A 161 -22.59 0.17 -0.74
N ASP A 162 -23.08 0.02 0.50
CA ASP A 162 -23.29 -1.27 1.17
C ASP A 162 -24.15 -2.19 0.29
N THR A 163 -25.24 -1.66 -0.27
CA THR A 163 -26.13 -2.40 -1.15
C THR A 163 -25.43 -2.82 -2.43
N ALA A 164 -24.60 -1.95 -3.01
CA ALA A 164 -23.84 -2.25 -4.23
C ALA A 164 -22.80 -3.35 -3.97
N PHE A 165 -22.03 -3.27 -2.88
CA PHE A 165 -21.03 -4.28 -2.52
C PHE A 165 -21.65 -5.63 -2.14
N ARG A 166 -22.83 -5.63 -1.49
CA ARG A 166 -23.57 -6.86 -1.14
C ARG A 166 -23.97 -7.69 -2.36
N ARG A 167 -24.15 -7.09 -3.54
CA ARG A 167 -24.45 -7.84 -4.78
C ARG A 167 -23.32 -8.76 -5.21
N HIS A 168 -22.10 -8.46 -4.76
CA HIS A 168 -20.90 -9.22 -5.07
C HIS A 168 -20.50 -10.16 -3.94
N PHE A 169 -21.38 -10.37 -2.95
CA PHE A 169 -21.08 -11.24 -1.81
C PHE A 169 -20.91 -12.70 -2.22
N GLN A 170 -19.95 -13.35 -1.58
CA GLN A 170 -19.86 -14.79 -1.56
C GLN A 170 -21.00 -15.33 -0.70
N ASP A 171 -21.98 -15.95 -1.35
CA ASP A 171 -23.09 -16.63 -0.68
C ASP A 171 -23.26 -18.06 -1.23
N LYS A 172 -24.30 -18.77 -0.77
CA LYS A 172 -24.56 -20.15 -1.20
C LYS A 172 -24.95 -20.25 -2.69
N GLU A 173 -25.50 -19.19 -3.26
CA GLU A 173 -25.94 -19.13 -4.66
C GLU A 173 -24.78 -18.66 -5.58
N HIS A 174 -23.88 -17.84 -5.04
CA HIS A 174 -22.70 -17.26 -5.68
C HIS A 174 -21.43 -17.61 -4.88
N PRO A 175 -20.99 -18.88 -4.85
CA PRO A 175 -19.81 -19.31 -4.09
C PRO A 175 -18.50 -18.66 -4.58
N LYS A 176 -18.49 -18.11 -5.80
CA LYS A 176 -17.39 -17.34 -6.39
C LYS A 176 -17.62 -15.82 -6.34
N GLY A 177 -18.53 -15.35 -5.48
CA GLY A 177 -18.72 -13.91 -5.24
C GLY A 177 -17.39 -13.25 -4.89
N LEU A 178 -17.19 -12.02 -5.36
CA LEU A 178 -15.93 -11.29 -5.25
C LEU A 178 -15.63 -10.87 -3.81
N VAL A 179 -16.64 -10.57 -3.01
CA VAL A 179 -16.51 -9.98 -1.68
C VAL A 179 -16.92 -10.99 -0.60
N GLN A 180 -16.08 -11.22 0.39
CA GLN A 180 -16.42 -12.07 1.54
C GLN A 180 -17.08 -11.27 2.66
N SER A 181 -16.52 -10.10 2.94
CA SER A 181 -17.01 -9.19 3.98
C SER A 181 -16.53 -7.78 3.67
N PHE A 182 -17.20 -6.78 4.24
CA PHE A 182 -16.64 -5.45 4.35
C PHE A 182 -16.97 -4.84 5.70
N VAL A 183 -16.12 -3.90 6.12
CA VAL A 183 -16.34 -3.03 7.27
C VAL A 183 -16.29 -1.60 6.77
N ARG A 184 -17.16 -0.73 7.29
CA ARG A 184 -17.14 0.71 6.98
C ARG A 184 -16.88 1.55 8.22
N ARG A 185 -16.14 2.63 8.05
CA ARG A 185 -15.88 3.67 9.05
C ARG A 185 -16.18 5.03 8.42
N SER A 186 -17.12 5.78 8.99
CA SER A 186 -17.41 7.16 8.55
C SER A 186 -16.84 8.14 9.58
N GLY A 187 -16.00 9.06 9.13
CA GLY A 187 -15.20 9.92 10.01
C GLY A 187 -14.05 9.16 10.66
N ARG A 188 -13.86 9.36 11.96
CA ARG A 188 -12.72 8.84 12.72
C ARG A 188 -13.14 7.95 13.89
N ALA A 189 -12.28 7.02 14.26
CA ALA A 189 -12.38 6.33 15.54
C ALA A 189 -11.83 7.18 16.70
N GLU A 190 -12.11 6.76 17.93
CA GLU A 190 -11.39 7.27 19.11
C GLU A 190 -9.92 6.86 19.01
N MET A 191 -9.00 7.81 19.24
CA MET A 191 -7.54 7.60 19.13
C MET A 191 -7.04 7.17 17.73
N ASP A 192 -7.83 7.44 16.69
CA ASP A 192 -7.43 7.18 15.30
C ASP A 192 -6.21 8.00 14.88
N GLU A 193 -5.38 7.40 14.04
CA GLU A 193 -4.21 8.06 13.42
C GLU A 193 -4.63 8.95 12.24
N HIS A 194 -5.80 8.68 11.64
CA HIS A 194 -6.38 9.48 10.57
C HIS A 194 -7.39 10.49 11.13
N ALA A 195 -7.22 11.76 10.76
CA ALA A 195 -8.11 12.85 11.17
C ALA A 195 -9.16 13.13 10.08
N GLU A 196 -9.98 12.14 9.76
CA GLU A 196 -11.00 12.27 8.73
C GLU A 196 -12.30 12.90 9.24
N GLY A 197 -12.90 13.73 8.39
CA GLY A 197 -14.21 14.33 8.65
C GLY A 197 -15.34 13.32 8.46
N VAL A 198 -16.51 13.59 9.04
CA VAL A 198 -17.69 12.69 8.91
C VAL A 198 -18.17 12.52 7.48
N ASN A 199 -17.75 13.40 6.56
CA ASN A 199 -18.03 13.33 5.12
C ASN A 199 -17.14 12.31 4.37
N VAL A 200 -16.16 11.71 5.03
CA VAL A 200 -15.30 10.67 4.47
C VAL A 200 -15.70 9.33 5.07
N THR A 201 -15.91 8.34 4.21
CA THR A 201 -16.18 6.96 4.63
C THR A 201 -15.19 6.01 3.99
N GLU A 202 -14.52 5.24 4.82
CA GLU A 202 -13.55 4.24 4.40
C GLU A 202 -14.16 2.85 4.55
N TYR A 203 -13.95 2.02 3.54
CA TYR A 203 -14.34 0.64 3.51
C TYR A 203 -13.10 -0.23 3.45
N VAL A 204 -13.06 -1.26 4.30
CA VAL A 204 -12.13 -2.37 4.16
C VAL A 204 -12.91 -3.56 3.65
N VAL A 205 -12.69 -3.92 2.39
CA VAL A 205 -13.40 -4.98 1.67
C VAL A 205 -12.49 -6.19 1.54
N THR A 206 -12.89 -7.32 2.13
CA THR A 206 -12.16 -8.59 2.01
C THR A 206 -12.57 -9.28 0.72
N LEU A 207 -11.58 -9.54 -0.15
CA LEU A 207 -11.80 -10.17 -1.44
C LEU A 207 -11.74 -11.70 -1.31
N ASN A 208 -12.54 -12.40 -2.12
CA ASN A 208 -12.56 -13.85 -2.17
C ASN A 208 -11.41 -14.37 -3.06
N PRO A 209 -10.41 -15.08 -2.50
CA PRO A 209 -9.30 -15.63 -3.29
C PRO A 209 -9.74 -16.71 -4.28
N GLU A 210 -10.89 -17.37 -4.03
CA GLU A 210 -11.43 -18.42 -4.90
C GLU A 210 -12.31 -17.90 -6.05
N SER A 211 -12.53 -16.57 -6.12
CA SER A 211 -13.31 -15.95 -7.19
C SER A 211 -12.69 -16.17 -8.58
N GLY A 212 -11.36 -16.33 -8.63
CA GLY A 212 -10.60 -16.46 -9.89
C GLY A 212 -10.50 -15.15 -10.69
N VAL A 213 -10.95 -14.02 -10.10
CA VAL A 213 -10.88 -12.69 -10.70
C VAL A 213 -9.54 -12.06 -10.35
N SER A 214 -8.91 -11.40 -11.32
CA SER A 214 -7.66 -10.68 -11.05
C SER A 214 -7.91 -9.50 -10.12
N ARG A 215 -6.92 -9.12 -9.32
CA ARG A 215 -7.01 -7.94 -8.43
C ARG A 215 -7.38 -6.67 -9.20
N ALA A 216 -6.81 -6.47 -10.39
CA ALA A 216 -7.09 -5.30 -11.20
C ALA A 216 -8.56 -5.25 -11.63
N ASP A 217 -9.12 -6.41 -12.02
CA ASP A 217 -10.51 -6.54 -12.39
C ASP A 217 -11.43 -6.38 -11.17
N ALA A 218 -11.07 -6.93 -10.02
CA ALA A 218 -11.79 -6.76 -8.77
C ALA A 218 -11.94 -5.29 -8.38
N LEU A 219 -10.83 -4.53 -8.39
CA LEU A 219 -10.85 -3.09 -8.13
C LEU A 219 -11.63 -2.33 -9.20
N ALA A 220 -11.55 -2.74 -10.47
CA ALA A 220 -12.34 -2.14 -11.55
C ALA A 220 -13.85 -2.39 -11.37
N THR A 221 -14.25 -3.58 -10.92
CA THR A 221 -15.64 -3.91 -10.58
C THR A 221 -16.15 -3.04 -9.44
N LEU A 222 -15.38 -2.93 -8.34
CA LEU A 222 -15.77 -2.07 -7.20
C LEU A 222 -15.90 -0.59 -7.62
N ARG A 223 -14.96 -0.07 -8.42
CA ARG A 223 -15.05 1.29 -8.97
C ARG A 223 -16.26 1.47 -9.90
N GLY A 224 -16.61 0.44 -10.67
CA GLY A 224 -17.79 0.42 -11.51
C GLY A 224 -19.08 0.62 -10.73
N GLU A 225 -19.23 -0.08 -9.60
CA GLU A 225 -20.39 0.08 -8.70
C GLU A 225 -20.47 1.48 -8.09
N LEU A 226 -19.33 2.06 -7.67
CA LEU A 226 -19.27 3.39 -7.07
C LEU A 226 -19.63 4.50 -8.06
N LYS A 227 -19.31 4.30 -9.35
CA LYS A 227 -19.62 5.27 -10.40
C LYS A 227 -21.13 5.52 -10.58
N GLU A 228 -21.95 4.54 -10.24
CA GLU A 228 -23.42 4.65 -10.33
C GLU A 228 -24.02 5.47 -9.18
N ILE A 229 -23.24 5.81 -8.14
CA ILE A 229 -23.70 6.57 -6.99
C ILE A 229 -23.45 8.06 -7.26
N PRO A 230 -24.50 8.90 -7.30
CA PRO A 230 -24.35 10.31 -7.63
C PRO A 230 -23.78 11.12 -6.45
N GLY A 231 -22.92 12.08 -6.76
CA GLY A 231 -22.45 13.08 -5.79
C GLY A 231 -21.37 12.59 -4.83
N ILE A 232 -20.72 11.46 -5.13
CA ILE A 232 -19.53 11.00 -4.42
C ILE A 232 -18.28 11.12 -5.30
N GLU A 233 -17.16 11.39 -4.67
CA GLU A 233 -15.83 11.08 -5.22
C GLU A 233 -15.35 9.79 -4.55
N TYR A 234 -14.54 8.98 -5.22
CA TYR A 234 -14.09 7.71 -4.66
C TYR A 234 -12.67 7.33 -5.09
N GLU A 235 -12.03 6.55 -4.23
CA GLU A 235 -10.73 5.95 -4.45
C GLU A 235 -10.80 4.47 -4.05
N ALA A 236 -10.11 3.59 -4.76
CA ALA A 236 -10.03 2.18 -4.42
C ALA A 236 -8.59 1.69 -4.56
N GLU A 237 -7.99 1.33 -3.43
CA GLU A 237 -6.60 0.90 -3.29
C GLU A 237 -6.51 -0.28 -2.30
N GLN A 238 -5.37 -0.45 -1.63
CA GLN A 238 -5.20 -1.46 -0.58
C GLN A 238 -4.72 -0.82 0.71
N PRO A 239 -5.10 -1.36 1.88
CA PRO A 239 -4.79 -0.77 3.17
C PRO A 239 -3.31 -0.46 3.42
N ILE A 240 -2.40 -1.42 3.24
CA ILE A 240 -0.97 -1.20 3.55
C ILE A 240 -0.37 -0.24 2.53
N ALA A 241 -0.70 -0.38 1.25
CA ALA A 241 -0.28 0.57 0.22
C ALA A 241 -0.74 2.00 0.54
N HIS A 242 -2.01 2.15 0.94
CA HIS A 242 -2.63 3.42 1.31
C HIS A 242 -1.92 4.05 2.52
N LEU A 243 -1.69 3.28 3.58
CA LEU A 243 -0.97 3.73 4.78
C LEU A 243 0.46 4.16 4.46
N ILE A 244 1.17 3.43 3.61
CA ILE A 244 2.53 3.78 3.19
C ILE A 244 2.53 5.10 2.42
N SER A 245 1.63 5.28 1.46
CA SER A 245 1.50 6.52 0.69
C SER A 245 1.20 7.72 1.60
N HIS A 246 0.23 7.55 2.50
CA HIS A 246 -0.19 8.56 3.46
C HIS A 246 0.95 8.96 4.41
N MET A 247 1.66 7.99 4.99
CA MET A 247 2.80 8.25 5.88
C MET A 247 3.99 8.93 5.20
N LEU A 248 4.26 8.61 3.93
CA LEU A 248 5.40 9.17 3.20
C LEU A 248 5.13 10.58 2.66
N THR A 249 3.93 10.80 2.12
CA THR A 249 3.64 11.99 1.32
C THR A 249 2.57 12.88 1.93
N GLY A 250 1.82 12.38 2.91
CA GLY A 250 0.63 13.03 3.46
C GLY A 250 -0.59 12.97 2.51
N VAL A 251 -0.50 12.25 1.40
CA VAL A 251 -1.62 12.01 0.48
C VAL A 251 -1.68 10.52 0.12
N THR A 252 -2.86 10.08 -0.31
CA THR A 252 -3.17 8.66 -0.49
C THR A 252 -2.78 8.15 -1.89
N ALA A 253 -2.71 9.06 -2.87
CA ALA A 253 -2.42 8.72 -4.26
C ALA A 253 -0.92 8.47 -4.55
N GLN A 254 -0.66 7.59 -5.51
CA GLN A 254 0.70 7.27 -6.00
C GLN A 254 1.45 8.47 -6.62
N ILE A 255 0.71 9.41 -7.22
CA ILE A 255 1.24 10.65 -7.78
C ILE A 255 0.50 11.82 -7.15
N ALA A 256 1.25 12.73 -6.55
CA ALA A 256 0.74 13.91 -5.85
C ALA A 256 1.22 15.19 -6.51
N ILE A 257 0.30 16.13 -6.76
CA ILE A 257 0.65 17.50 -7.19
C ILE A 257 0.31 18.45 -6.04
N LYS A 258 1.34 18.98 -5.38
CA LYS A 258 1.18 19.94 -4.28
C LYS A 258 1.31 21.37 -4.80
N ILE A 259 0.28 22.17 -4.59
CA ILE A 259 0.25 23.60 -4.94
C ILE A 259 0.39 24.40 -3.65
N TYR A 260 1.36 25.32 -3.62
CA TYR A 260 1.64 26.17 -2.46
C TYR A 260 1.35 27.63 -2.79
N GLY A 261 0.80 28.35 -1.82
CA GLY A 261 0.49 29.78 -1.93
C GLY A 261 -0.36 30.25 -0.75
N ASP A 262 -0.56 31.56 -0.67
CA ASP A 262 -1.23 32.19 0.48
C ASP A 262 -2.75 32.32 0.29
N ASP A 263 -3.23 32.29 -0.96
CA ASP A 263 -4.64 32.50 -1.31
C ASP A 263 -5.33 31.18 -1.71
N LEU A 264 -6.23 30.71 -0.84
CA LEU A 264 -6.96 29.45 -1.03
C LEU A 264 -7.88 29.46 -2.25
N ASP A 265 -8.42 30.60 -2.65
CA ASP A 265 -9.32 30.69 -3.81
C ASP A 265 -8.52 30.55 -5.11
N VAL A 266 -7.34 31.19 -5.18
CA VAL A 266 -6.40 31.01 -6.29
C VAL A 266 -5.91 29.56 -6.36
N LEU A 267 -5.52 28.97 -5.23
CA LEU A 267 -5.09 27.56 -5.18
C LEU A 267 -6.19 26.61 -5.65
N ARG A 268 -7.44 26.85 -5.26
CA ARG A 268 -8.60 26.04 -5.70
C ARG A 268 -8.84 26.16 -7.20
N GLN A 269 -8.79 27.37 -7.76
CA GLN A 269 -8.91 27.58 -9.19
C GLN A 269 -7.79 26.84 -9.94
N LYS A 270 -6.53 26.98 -9.50
CA LYS A 270 -5.39 26.30 -10.12
C LYS A 270 -5.46 24.78 -10.00
N SER A 271 -5.97 24.25 -8.90
CA SER A 271 -6.20 22.81 -8.74
C SER A 271 -7.17 22.26 -9.79
N GLN A 272 -8.25 23.00 -10.08
CA GLN A 272 -9.23 22.60 -11.11
C GLN A 272 -8.69 22.75 -12.54
N GLU A 273 -7.91 23.81 -12.80
CA GLU A 273 -7.19 23.96 -14.07
C GLU A 273 -6.25 22.77 -14.33
N ILE A 274 -5.48 22.37 -13.31
CA ILE A 274 -4.58 21.21 -13.38
C ILE A 274 -5.37 19.91 -13.57
N LYS A 275 -6.43 19.67 -12.77
CA LYS A 275 -7.32 18.50 -12.91
C LYS A 275 -7.80 18.36 -14.37
N SER A 276 -8.28 19.46 -14.94
CA SER A 276 -8.82 19.51 -16.30
C SER A 276 -7.76 19.28 -17.38
N ALA A 277 -6.52 19.70 -17.13
CA ALA A 277 -5.40 19.51 -18.05
C ALA A 277 -4.88 18.07 -18.05
N ILE A 278 -4.90 17.39 -16.90
CA ILE A 278 -4.30 16.05 -16.75
C ILE A 278 -5.29 14.89 -16.91
N GLN A 279 -6.61 15.13 -16.79
CA GLN A 279 -7.62 14.06 -16.84
C GLN A 279 -7.62 13.22 -18.14
N ASN A 280 -7.06 13.75 -19.24
CA ASN A 280 -7.01 13.08 -20.54
C ASN A 280 -5.67 12.38 -20.81
N VAL A 281 -4.76 12.35 -19.84
CA VAL A 281 -3.47 11.67 -19.99
C VAL A 281 -3.71 10.15 -20.00
N PRO A 282 -3.27 9.43 -21.05
CA PRO A 282 -3.43 7.98 -21.13
C PRO A 282 -2.81 7.25 -19.93
N GLY A 283 -3.56 6.32 -19.34
CA GLY A 283 -3.08 5.50 -18.21
C GLY A 283 -3.28 6.12 -16.82
N MET A 284 -3.86 7.32 -16.72
CA MET A 284 -4.18 7.94 -15.42
C MET A 284 -5.57 7.50 -14.93
N ALA A 285 -5.69 7.16 -13.65
CA ALA A 285 -6.99 7.10 -12.98
C ALA A 285 -7.60 8.51 -12.87
N PRO A 286 -8.92 8.67 -12.70
CA PRO A 286 -9.54 9.99 -12.58
C PRO A 286 -8.84 10.83 -11.48
N PRO A 287 -8.29 12.01 -11.80
CA PRO A 287 -7.59 12.82 -10.82
C PRO A 287 -8.58 13.37 -9.79
N VAL A 288 -8.29 13.16 -8.52
CA VAL A 288 -9.08 13.70 -7.40
C VAL A 288 -8.40 14.97 -6.90
N VAL A 289 -9.19 16.03 -6.72
CA VAL A 289 -8.71 17.28 -6.08
C VAL A 289 -9.15 17.21 -4.64
N GLU A 290 -8.19 17.28 -3.72
CA GLU A 290 -8.50 17.36 -2.30
C GLU A 290 -9.35 18.61 -2.03
N PRO A 291 -10.55 18.47 -1.45
CA PRO A 291 -11.44 19.59 -1.27
C PRO A 291 -10.92 20.52 -0.17
N GLN A 292 -10.56 21.75 -0.55
CA GLN A 292 -10.29 22.78 0.44
C GLN A 292 -11.60 23.17 1.15
N GLN A 293 -11.65 22.86 2.44
CA GLN A 293 -12.86 22.88 3.26
C GLN A 293 -13.40 24.30 3.47
N LEU A 294 -14.38 24.71 2.66
CA LEU A 294 -15.34 25.76 3.04
C LEU A 294 -16.53 25.06 3.71
N ILE A 295 -16.38 24.70 4.97
CA ILE A 295 -17.49 24.12 5.74
C ILE A 295 -18.47 25.26 6.03
N PRO A 296 -19.77 25.11 5.73
CA PRO A 296 -20.77 26.05 6.18
C PRO A 296 -20.73 26.16 7.71
N GLN A 297 -20.42 27.35 8.22
CA GLN A 297 -20.34 27.62 9.65
C GLN A 297 -21.40 28.63 10.06
N LEU A 298 -22.03 28.37 11.20
CA LEU A 298 -22.83 29.36 11.89
C LEU A 298 -21.91 30.24 12.75
N ARG A 299 -21.72 31.50 12.36
CA ARG A 299 -20.99 32.49 13.15
C ARG A 299 -21.96 33.34 13.96
N ILE A 300 -21.83 33.31 15.28
CA ILE A 300 -22.59 34.17 16.18
C ILE A 300 -21.70 35.35 16.57
N GLU A 301 -22.04 36.54 16.05
CA GLU A 301 -21.32 37.77 16.35
C GLU A 301 -22.01 38.54 17.47
N LEU A 302 -21.29 38.73 18.59
CA LEU A 302 -21.81 39.40 19.77
C LEU A 302 -21.65 40.92 19.64
N ASP A 303 -22.78 41.63 19.70
CA ASP A 303 -22.80 43.09 19.80
C ASP A 303 -22.47 43.52 21.24
N ARG A 304 -21.22 43.97 21.44
CA ARG A 304 -20.70 44.35 22.76
C ARG A 304 -21.42 45.56 23.36
N GLU A 305 -21.87 46.50 22.54
CA GLU A 305 -22.54 47.71 23.02
C GLU A 305 -23.93 47.37 23.56
N ARG A 306 -24.67 46.50 22.86
CA ARG A 306 -25.96 45.99 23.36
C ARG A 306 -25.78 45.15 24.62
N LEU A 307 -24.80 44.26 24.66
CA LEU A 307 -24.55 43.44 25.86
C LEU A 307 -24.28 44.29 27.11
N ALA A 308 -23.55 45.40 26.97
CA ALA A 308 -23.29 46.31 28.07
C ALA A 308 -24.56 46.97 28.62
N GLN A 309 -25.56 47.26 27.77
CA GLN A 309 -26.84 47.82 28.20
C GLN A 309 -27.65 46.86 29.09
N TYR A 310 -27.48 45.55 28.88
CA TYR A 310 -28.12 44.50 29.68
C TYR A 310 -27.24 44.00 30.84
N GLY A 311 -26.04 44.55 31.01
CA GLY A 311 -25.10 44.13 32.06
C GLY A 311 -24.53 42.72 31.86
N VAL A 312 -24.56 42.20 30.63
CA VAL A 312 -24.12 40.83 30.31
C VAL A 312 -22.72 40.84 29.70
N THR A 313 -21.86 39.91 30.12
CA THR A 313 -20.52 39.79 29.55
C THR A 313 -20.51 38.88 28.32
N PRO A 314 -19.64 39.13 27.32
CA PRO A 314 -19.49 38.22 26.18
C PRO A 314 -19.11 36.79 26.58
N GLY A 315 -18.35 36.62 27.67
CA GLY A 315 -17.98 35.30 28.19
C GLY A 315 -19.19 34.48 28.62
N PHE A 316 -20.11 35.10 29.37
CA PHE A 316 -21.35 34.47 29.79
C PHE A 316 -22.22 34.01 28.60
N VAL A 317 -22.36 34.87 27.58
CA VAL A 317 -23.15 34.53 26.39
C VAL A 317 -22.51 33.38 25.60
N ASN A 318 -21.19 33.37 25.44
CA ASN A 318 -20.49 32.29 24.75
C ASN A 318 -20.63 30.95 25.51
N GLU A 319 -20.50 30.96 26.83
CA GLU A 319 -20.69 29.77 27.66
C GLU A 319 -22.14 29.25 27.58
N PHE A 320 -23.11 30.15 27.60
CA PHE A 320 -24.52 29.80 27.40
C PHE A 320 -24.75 29.18 26.02
N ILE A 321 -24.24 29.80 24.95
CA ILE A 321 -24.36 29.27 23.58
C ILE A 321 -23.67 27.91 23.47
N GLN A 322 -22.49 27.75 24.03
CA GLN A 322 -21.76 26.47 24.02
C GLN A 322 -22.56 25.38 24.73
N THR A 323 -23.08 25.66 25.92
CA THR A 323 -23.91 24.73 26.70
C THR A 323 -25.20 24.40 25.95
N ALA A 324 -25.87 25.41 25.38
CA ALA A 324 -27.09 25.26 24.62
C ALA A 324 -26.91 24.39 23.37
N MET A 325 -25.85 24.65 22.59
CA MET A 325 -25.65 24.06 21.26
C MET A 325 -24.89 22.74 21.28
N HIS A 326 -23.70 22.73 21.91
CA HIS A 326 -22.82 21.55 21.96
C HIS A 326 -23.10 20.67 23.18
N GLY A 327 -23.62 21.28 24.25
CA GLY A 327 -23.72 20.64 25.55
C GLY A 327 -22.46 20.86 26.37
N THR A 328 -22.58 20.73 27.68
CA THR A 328 -21.43 20.79 28.60
C THR A 328 -21.53 19.65 29.60
N GLU A 329 -20.42 18.94 29.78
CA GLU A 329 -20.28 17.92 30.84
C GLU A 329 -20.35 18.65 32.19
N VAL A 330 -21.43 18.41 32.94
CA VAL A 330 -21.62 19.00 34.28
C VAL A 330 -21.18 18.05 35.38
N SER A 331 -21.09 16.75 35.07
CA SER A 331 -20.64 15.72 36.00
C SER A 331 -20.33 14.43 35.24
N SER A 332 -19.94 13.39 35.96
CA SER A 332 -19.86 12.04 35.42
C SER A 332 -20.56 11.04 36.34
N ILE A 333 -21.25 10.08 35.74
CA ILE A 333 -21.94 9.00 36.42
C ILE A 333 -21.02 7.78 36.39
N LEU A 334 -20.72 7.25 37.57
CA LEU A 334 -19.95 6.03 37.74
C LEU A 334 -20.90 4.85 37.92
N ASP A 335 -20.81 3.87 37.03
CA ASP A 335 -21.52 2.60 37.13
C ASP A 335 -20.50 1.45 37.16
N GLY A 336 -20.14 1.05 38.38
CA GLY A 336 -19.05 0.10 38.63
C GLY A 336 -17.71 0.64 38.13
N GLN A 337 -17.17 0.01 37.07
CA GLN A 337 -15.91 0.42 36.43
C GLN A 337 -16.13 1.30 35.17
N ARG A 338 -17.39 1.57 34.80
CA ARG A 338 -17.72 2.41 33.63
C ARG A 338 -17.95 3.85 34.09
N LYS A 339 -17.44 4.81 33.32
CA LYS A 339 -17.67 6.24 33.48
C LYS A 339 -18.52 6.73 32.32
N PHE A 340 -19.59 7.45 32.61
CA PHE A 340 -20.45 8.10 31.63
C PHE A 340 -20.50 9.60 31.90
N ASP A 341 -20.44 10.42 30.86
CA ASP A 341 -20.51 11.87 31.01
C ASP A 341 -21.98 12.31 31.18
N LEU A 342 -22.26 13.14 32.18
CA LEU A 342 -23.56 13.77 32.37
C LEU A 342 -23.52 15.14 31.69
N VAL A 343 -24.25 15.27 30.59
CA VAL A 343 -24.23 16.48 29.74
C VAL A 343 -25.56 17.23 29.86
N VAL A 344 -25.48 18.55 30.05
CA VAL A 344 -26.63 19.46 29.92
C VAL A 344 -26.54 20.13 28.56
N ARG A 345 -27.65 20.08 27.80
CA ARG A 345 -27.79 20.68 26.47
C ARG A 345 -29.24 21.05 26.22
N LEU A 346 -29.51 22.02 25.34
CA LEU A 346 -30.88 22.28 24.87
C LEU A 346 -31.39 21.11 24.01
N ASP A 347 -32.70 20.89 24.08
CA ASP A 347 -33.42 19.97 23.22
C ASP A 347 -33.23 20.38 21.75
N ASP A 348 -33.09 19.37 20.88
CA ASP A 348 -32.75 19.53 19.46
C ASP A 348 -33.69 20.50 18.74
N ARG A 349 -34.96 20.57 19.12
CA ARG A 349 -35.97 21.47 18.52
C ARG A 349 -35.61 22.95 18.63
N TYR A 350 -34.83 23.35 19.65
CA TYR A 350 -34.46 24.75 19.88
C TYR A 350 -33.13 25.15 19.23
N ARG A 351 -32.38 24.20 18.66
CA ARG A 351 -31.01 24.42 18.14
C ARG A 351 -30.79 24.04 16.66
N THR A 352 -31.82 23.52 15.98
CA THR A 352 -31.72 23.06 14.58
C THR A 352 -32.04 24.12 13.52
N ASP A 353 -32.62 25.26 13.90
CA ASP A 353 -32.98 26.33 12.97
C ASP A 353 -32.44 27.69 13.45
N PHE A 354 -32.00 28.51 12.48
CA PHE A 354 -31.59 29.90 12.67
C PHE A 354 -32.68 30.74 13.37
N ALA A 355 -33.95 30.52 13.03
CA ALA A 355 -35.05 31.25 13.65
C ALA A 355 -35.17 30.97 15.16
N ASN A 356 -34.83 29.76 15.60
CA ASN A 356 -34.85 29.38 17.02
C ASN A 356 -33.63 29.91 17.75
N LEU A 357 -32.46 29.92 17.11
CA LEU A 357 -31.26 30.60 17.62
C LEU A 357 -31.50 32.09 17.90
N HIS A 358 -32.21 32.79 17.01
CA HIS A 358 -32.59 34.20 17.24
C HIS A 358 -33.55 34.41 18.41
N ARG A 359 -34.27 33.37 18.85
CA ARG A 359 -35.24 33.41 19.94
C ARG A 359 -34.69 32.85 21.25
N LEU A 360 -33.41 32.48 21.29
CA LEU A 360 -32.77 32.05 22.53
C LEU A 360 -32.86 33.16 23.57
N SER A 361 -33.45 32.84 24.71
CA SER A 361 -33.53 33.70 25.88
C SER A 361 -32.47 33.26 26.89
N LEU A 362 -31.70 34.22 27.39
CA LEU A 362 -30.78 34.06 28.51
C LEU A 362 -31.51 34.03 29.85
#